data_AF-A0A1I6TYM1-F1
#
_entry.id   AF-A0A1I6TYM1-F1
#
_cell.length_a   1.000
_cell.length_b   1.000
_cell.length_c   1.000
_cell.angle_alpha   90.00
_cell.angle_beta   90.00
_cell.angle_gamma   90.00
#
_symmetry.space_group_name_H-M   'P 1'
#
loop_
_entity.id
_entity.type
_entity.pdbx_description
1 polymer ?
#
loop_
_entity_poly.entity_id
_entity_poly.type
_entity_poly.pdbx_seq_one_letter_code
_entity_poly.pdbx_strand_id
1 'polypeptide(L)'
;MIELTGFENGIEHGPQYEWFPDGTQQLQGRCDHGKAVGEWREWNPNGQLARYDALNEFGDLLKRRRWDPAGNLTEDQTSTPPGR
;
A
#
# COMPACT_ATOMS: atom_id res chain seq x y z
N MET A 1 -15.92 0.50 7.92
CA MET A 1 -14.75 0.73 7.06
C MET A 1 -15.11 1.92 6.19
N ILE A 2 -14.20 2.88 6.09
CA ILE A 2 -14.34 4.03 5.18
C ILE A 2 -13.26 3.84 4.13
N GLU A 3 -13.59 4.07 2.86
CA GLU A 3 -12.64 4.01 1.75
C GLU A 3 -12.74 5.27 0.91
N LEU A 4 -11.61 5.77 0.43
CA LEU A 4 -11.50 6.86 -0.53
C LEU A 4 -10.59 6.41 -1.67
N THR A 5 -11.16 6.26 -2.86
CA THR A 5 -10.45 5.83 -4.06
C THR A 5 -10.66 6.85 -5.16
N GLY A 6 -9.55 7.33 -5.74
CA GLY A 6 -9.60 8.21 -6.91
C GLY A 6 -10.04 7.45 -8.15
N PHE A 7 -10.85 8.08 -9.00
CA PHE A 7 -11.24 7.55 -10.30
C PHE A 7 -10.98 8.58 -11.40
N GLU A 8 -10.40 8.14 -12.50
CA GLU A 8 -10.27 8.90 -13.75
C GLU A 8 -10.94 8.10 -14.88
N ASN A 9 -11.87 8.73 -15.60
CA ASN A 9 -12.63 8.10 -16.69
C ASN A 9 -13.35 6.79 -16.31
N GLY A 10 -13.74 6.65 -15.03
CA GLY A 10 -14.37 5.43 -14.51
C GLY A 10 -13.41 4.30 -14.16
N ILE A 11 -12.09 4.54 -14.21
CA ILE A 11 -11.03 3.60 -13.83
C ILE A 11 -10.34 4.16 -12.58
N GLU A 12 -9.99 3.29 -11.64
CA GLU A 12 -9.24 3.68 -10.45
C GLU A 12 -7.93 4.36 -10.82
N HIS A 13 -7.75 5.60 -10.40
CA HIS A 13 -6.55 6.39 -10.66
C HIS A 13 -6.36 7.45 -9.57
N GLY A 14 -5.15 7.55 -9.05
CA GLY A 14 -4.77 8.48 -8.00
C GLY A 14 -4.64 7.80 -6.64
N PRO A 15 -4.77 8.56 -5.54
CA PRO A 15 -4.53 8.01 -4.22
C PRO A 15 -5.69 7.13 -3.75
N GLN A 16 -5.36 6.10 -2.97
CA GLN A 16 -6.31 5.21 -2.31
C GLN A 16 -6.06 5.21 -0.81
N TYR A 17 -7.13 5.22 -0.05
CA TYR A 17 -7.10 5.21 1.40
C TYR A 17 -8.23 4.35 1.94
N GLU A 18 -7.93 3.58 2.98
CA GLU A 18 -8.95 2.91 3.79
C GLU A 18 -8.73 3.23 5.25
N TRP A 19 -9.83 3.29 6.00
CA TRP A 19 -9.84 3.50 7.43
C TRP A 19 -10.75 2.48 8.12
N PHE A 20 -10.33 2.06 9.30
CA PHE A 20 -11.15 1.33 10.24
C PHE A 20 -12.36 2.19 10.69
N PRO A 21 -13.44 1.58 11.21
CA PRO A 21 -14.61 2.33 11.68
C PRO A 21 -14.33 3.37 12.77
N ASP A 22 -13.23 3.22 13.50
CA ASP A 22 -12.76 4.15 14.53
C ASP A 22 -11.97 5.35 13.96
N GLY A 23 -11.75 5.40 12.65
CA GLY A 23 -10.97 6.43 11.96
C GLY A 23 -9.48 6.14 11.88
N THR A 24 -9.00 5.03 12.45
CA THR A 24 -7.60 4.61 12.32
C THR A 24 -7.32 4.24 10.86
N GLN A 25 -6.23 4.75 10.31
CA GLN A 25 -5.84 4.45 8.93
C GLN A 25 -5.54 2.96 8.80
N GLN A 26 -6.13 2.31 7.82
CA GLN A 26 -6.00 0.87 7.56
C GLN A 26 -5.12 0.61 6.34
N LEU A 27 -5.32 1.39 5.27
CA LEU A 27 -4.56 1.28 4.04
C LEU A 27 -4.31 2.67 3.43
N GLN A 28 -3.18 2.80 2.76
CA GLN A 28 -2.82 3.95 1.95
C GLN A 28 -1.98 3.49 0.79
N GLY A 29 -2.36 3.92 -0.40
CA GLY A 29 -1.60 3.67 -1.59
C GLY A 29 -1.97 4.65 -2.68
N ARG A 30 -1.59 4.26 -3.89
CA ARG A 30 -2.10 4.90 -5.10
C ARG A 30 -2.22 3.86 -6.20
N CYS A 31 -3.20 4.07 -7.04
CA CYS A 31 -3.42 3.33 -8.26
C CYS A 31 -3.16 4.22 -9.47
N ASP A 32 -2.72 3.59 -10.55
CA ASP A 32 -2.61 4.22 -11.86
C ASP A 32 -3.32 3.32 -12.87
N HIS A 33 -4.45 3.78 -13.40
CA HIS A 33 -5.29 3.06 -14.35
C HIS A 33 -5.64 1.62 -13.90
N GLY A 34 -6.06 1.47 -12.64
CA GLY A 34 -6.45 0.20 -12.03
C GLY A 34 -5.28 -0.66 -11.53
N LYS A 35 -4.04 -0.17 -11.60
CA LYS A 35 -2.86 -0.89 -11.12
C LYS A 35 -2.28 -0.22 -9.88
N ALA A 36 -1.95 -1.01 -8.86
CA ALA A 36 -1.23 -0.52 -7.69
C ALA A 36 0.19 -0.07 -8.07
N VAL A 37 0.53 1.19 -7.78
CA VAL A 37 1.85 1.77 -8.09
C VAL A 37 2.38 2.59 -6.91
N GLY A 38 3.69 2.83 -6.85
CA GLY A 38 4.31 3.60 -5.78
C GLY A 38 4.25 2.93 -4.41
N GLU A 39 4.17 3.74 -3.35
CA GLU A 39 4.23 3.25 -1.97
C GLU A 39 2.85 2.89 -1.44
N TRP A 40 2.75 1.68 -0.92
CA TRP A 40 1.59 1.13 -0.25
C TRP A 40 1.93 0.85 1.20
N ARG A 41 1.04 1.26 2.10
CA ARG A 41 1.16 1.11 3.54
C ARG A 41 -0.14 0.53 4.06
N GLU A 42 -0.02 -0.49 4.89
CA GLU A 42 -1.13 -1.08 5.62
C GLU A 42 -0.80 -1.04 7.11
N TRP A 43 -1.77 -0.68 7.94
CA TRP A 43 -1.62 -0.60 9.38
C TRP A 43 -2.52 -1.58 10.08
N ASN A 44 -2.05 -2.06 11.22
CA ASN A 44 -2.83 -2.83 12.17
C ASN A 44 -3.88 -1.91 12.84
N PRO A 45 -4.94 -2.47 13.44
CA PRO A 45 -5.93 -1.70 14.20
C PRO A 45 -5.35 -0.90 15.38
N ASN A 46 -4.13 -1.24 15.83
CA ASN A 46 -3.41 -0.49 16.86
C ASN A 46 -2.65 0.75 16.30
N GLY A 47 -2.79 1.04 15.00
CA GLY A 47 -2.12 2.15 14.31
C GLY A 47 -0.65 1.88 13.95
N GLN A 48 -0.11 0.70 14.26
CA GLN A 48 1.25 0.34 13.86
C GLN A 48 1.28 -0.16 12.42
N LEU A 49 2.31 0.22 11.69
CA LEU A 49 2.52 -0.24 10.31
C LEU A 49 2.67 -1.77 10.32
N ALA A 50 1.87 -2.45 9.50
CA ALA A 50 1.87 -3.90 9.34
C ALA A 50 2.61 -4.31 8.07
N ARG A 51 2.45 -3.54 7.00
CA ARG A 51 3.07 -3.80 5.70
C ARG A 51 3.39 -2.52 4.95
N TYR A 52 4.50 -2.56 4.23
CA TYR A 52 4.92 -1.54 3.30
C TYR A 52 5.37 -2.22 2.03
N ASP A 53 4.76 -1.86 0.90
CA ASP A 53 5.17 -2.30 -0.42
C ASP A 53 5.56 -1.07 -1.24
N ALA A 54 6.64 -1.15 -2.00
CA ALA A 54 6.99 -0.17 -3.02
C ALA A 54 6.90 -0.84 -4.38
N LEU A 55 6.08 -0.27 -5.26
CA LEU A 55 5.80 -0.77 -6.60
C LEU A 55 6.27 0.27 -7.64
N ASN A 56 6.78 -0.20 -8.77
CA ASN A 56 7.06 0.68 -9.90
C ASN A 56 5.77 1.06 -10.66
N GLU A 57 5.91 1.84 -11.73
CA GLU A 57 4.78 2.25 -12.61
C GLU A 57 4.09 1.07 -13.33
N PHE A 58 4.74 -0.09 -13.38
CA PHE A 58 4.20 -1.28 -14.03
C PHE A 58 3.51 -2.24 -13.05
N GLY A 59 3.55 -1.96 -11.75
CA GLY A 59 3.05 -2.83 -10.68
C GLY A 59 4.03 -3.90 -10.24
N ASP A 60 5.30 -3.85 -10.66
CA ASP A 60 6.33 -4.75 -10.16
C ASP A 60 6.78 -4.31 -8.76
N LEU A 61 6.83 -5.26 -7.84
CA LEU A 61 7.29 -5.04 -6.48
C LEU A 61 8.79 -4.74 -6.48
N LEU A 62 9.17 -3.54 -6.04
CA LEU A 62 10.55 -3.12 -5.76
C LEU A 62 10.97 -3.51 -4.36
N LYS A 63 10.04 -3.42 -3.41
CA LYS A 63 10.34 -3.66 -2.00
C LYS A 63 9.09 -4.07 -1.25
N ARG A 64 9.26 -4.98 -0.30
CA ARG A 64 8.25 -5.34 0.68
C ARG A 64 8.87 -5.39 2.05
N ARG A 65 8.16 -4.82 3.01
CA ARG A 65 8.46 -4.93 4.44
C ARG A 65 7.19 -5.31 5.18
N ARG A 66 7.33 -6.16 6.17
CA ARG A 66 6.24 -6.51 7.09
C ARG A 66 6.70 -6.40 8.52
N TRP A 67 5.77 -6.02 9.37
CA TRP A 67 5.98 -5.89 10.81
C TRP A 67 4.88 -6.65 11.55
N ASP A 68 5.22 -7.16 12.72
CA ASP A 68 4.23 -7.71 13.64
C ASP A 68 3.43 -6.59 14.34
N PRO A 69 2.35 -6.93 15.08
CA PRO A 69 1.58 -5.97 15.87
C PRO A 69 2.32 -5.38 17.09
N ALA A 70 3.59 -5.68 17.28
CA ALA A 70 4.47 -5.03 18.25
C ALA A 70 5.43 -4.03 17.57
N GLY A 71 5.46 -3.99 16.24
CA GLY A 71 6.34 -3.13 15.44
C GLY A 71 7.69 -3.77 15.12
N ASN A 72 7.89 -5.06 15.38
CA ASN A 72 9.12 -5.76 15.00
C ASN A 72 9.06 -6.12 13.52
N LEU A 73 10.13 -5.82 12.77
CA LEU A 73 10.25 -6.17 11.36
C LEU A 73 10.35 -7.69 11.22
N THR A 74 9.38 -8.30 10.54
CA THR A 74 9.31 -9.75 10.30
C THR A 74 9.74 -10.13 8.89
N GLU A 75 9.67 -9.20 7.94
CA GLU A 75 10.08 -9.40 6.55
C GLU A 75 10.73 -8.13 6.01
N ASP A 76 11.89 -8.25 5.37
CA ASP A 76 12.46 -7.23 4.48
C ASP A 76 12.90 -7.93 3.20
N GLN A 77 12.19 -7.63 2.12
CA GLN A 77 12.48 -8.12 0.79
C GLN A 77 12.70 -6.91 -0.10
N THR A 78 13.85 -6.86 -0.76
CA THR A 78 14.12 -5.89 -1.83
C THR A 78 14.29 -6.66 -3.13
N SER A 79 13.50 -6.30 -4.13
CA SER A 79 13.54 -6.88 -5.46
C SER A 79 14.11 -5.85 -6.41
N THR A 80 15.11 -6.23 -7.19
CA THR A 80 15.57 -5.41 -8.31
C THR A 80 14.80 -5.89 -9.53
N PRO A 81 13.93 -5.07 -10.15
CA PRO A 81 13.28 -5.46 -11.38
C PRO A 81 14.35 -5.86 -12.40
N PRO A 82 14.15 -6.94 -13.18
CA PRO A 82 15.02 -7.21 -14.31
C PRO A 82 15.01 -5.97 -15.21
N GLY A 83 16.20 -5.53 -15.65
CA GLY A 83 16.33 -4.43 -16.60
C GLY A 83 15.46 -4.73 -17.82
N ARG A 84 14.47 -3.88 -18.06
CA ARG A 84 13.58 -3.98 -19.22
C ARG A 84 14.26 -3.47 -20.48
#